data_AF-A0A7J7KP09-F1
#
_entry.id   AF-A0A7J7KP09-F1
#
_cell.length_a   1.000
_cell.length_b   1.000
_cell.length_c   1.000
_cell.angle_alpha   90.00
_cell.angle_beta   90.00
_cell.angle_gamma   90.00
#
_symmetry.space_group_name_H-M   'P 1'
#
loop_
_entity.id
_entity.type
_entity.pdbx_description
1 polymer ?
#
loop_
_entity_poly.entity_id
_entity_poly.type
_entity_poly.pdbx_seq_one_letter_code
_entity_poly.pdbx_strand_id
1 'polypeptide(L)'
;MLAQQACEKIDRTRNVAGTALASLLHTEPEIPHIPCRGQLLHLFPRGEENQINYVSPSVTFPKFVELLDLEMYRYNVLLGFTVSVGGLTESLVKYSHAALLDYLQHPAKQERVGYVSDSIILIFKKNQKDDRVIIPLMKMTSQLLTGEAVRSKSLLQLCIFLCHKFPL
;
A
#
# COMPACT_ATOMS: atom_id res chain seq x y z
N MET A 1 -6.23 -1.65 -9.79
CA MET A 1 -6.32 -0.24 -10.23
C MET A 1 -6.98 0.66 -9.18
N LEU A 2 -8.25 0.46 -8.79
CA LEU A 2 -8.91 1.34 -7.79
C LEU A 2 -8.21 1.33 -6.42
N ALA A 3 -7.90 0.15 -5.87
CA ALA A 3 -7.21 0.06 -4.59
C ALA A 3 -5.82 0.71 -4.58
N GLN A 4 -5.11 0.70 -5.72
CA GLN A 4 -3.85 1.43 -5.88
C GLN A 4 -4.09 2.94 -5.84
N GLN A 5 -4.99 3.43 -6.68
CA GLN A 5 -5.31 4.86 -6.79
C GLN A 5 -5.81 5.45 -5.46
N ALA A 6 -6.54 4.67 -4.68
CA ALA A 6 -6.97 5.00 -3.33
C ALA A 6 -5.79 5.18 -2.34
N CYS A 7 -4.59 4.71 -2.68
CA CYS A 7 -3.39 4.82 -1.87
C CYS A 7 -2.37 5.83 -2.43
N GLU A 8 -2.67 6.52 -3.54
CA GLU A 8 -1.72 7.43 -4.19
C GLU A 8 -1.75 8.85 -3.59
N LYS A 9 -0.76 9.66 -3.96
CA LYS A 9 -0.51 10.99 -3.37
C LYS A 9 -1.55 12.06 -3.69
N ILE A 10 -2.37 11.88 -4.73
CA ILE A 10 -3.33 12.89 -5.18
C ILE A 10 -4.67 12.69 -4.47
N ASP A 11 -5.04 13.65 -3.63
CA ASP A 11 -6.28 13.68 -2.84
C ASP A 11 -7.54 13.37 -3.65
N ARG A 12 -7.71 14.05 -4.79
CA ARG A 12 -8.85 13.82 -5.70
C ARG A 12 -8.87 12.40 -6.23
N THR A 13 -7.72 11.84 -6.59
CA THR A 13 -7.60 10.47 -7.08
C THR A 13 -7.97 9.48 -6.00
N ARG A 14 -7.48 9.66 -4.76
CA ARG A 14 -7.86 8.80 -3.65
C ARG A 14 -9.35 8.83 -3.40
N ASN A 15 -9.93 10.03 -3.39
CA ASN A 15 -11.35 10.19 -3.12
C ASN A 15 -12.21 9.45 -4.15
N VAL A 16 -11.96 9.70 -5.44
CA VAL A 16 -12.69 9.04 -6.52
C VAL A 16 -12.53 7.53 -6.46
N ALA A 17 -11.30 7.03 -6.25
CA ALA A 17 -11.02 5.60 -6.25
C ALA A 17 -11.61 4.88 -5.02
N GLY A 18 -11.52 5.49 -3.83
CA GLY A 18 -12.10 4.97 -2.60
C GLY A 18 -13.62 4.90 -2.65
N THR A 19 -14.25 6.00 -3.08
CA THR A 19 -15.71 6.03 -3.30
C THR A 19 -16.14 5.02 -4.35
N ALA A 20 -15.46 4.95 -5.50
CA ALA A 20 -15.81 3.99 -6.54
C ALA A 20 -15.67 2.54 -6.07
N LEU A 21 -14.61 2.20 -5.32
CA LEU A 21 -14.43 0.86 -4.76
C LEU A 21 -15.59 0.50 -3.82
N ALA A 22 -15.95 1.39 -2.89
CA ALA A 22 -17.04 1.16 -1.95
C ALA A 22 -18.41 1.05 -2.67
N SER A 23 -18.70 1.92 -3.64
CA SER A 23 -19.94 1.87 -4.40
C SER A 23 -20.08 0.59 -5.22
N LEU A 24 -19.02 0.16 -5.91
CA LEU A 24 -19.03 -1.09 -6.69
C LEU A 24 -19.25 -2.31 -5.80
N LEU A 25 -18.71 -2.29 -4.58
CA LEU A 25 -18.85 -3.38 -3.62
C LEU A 25 -20.29 -3.54 -3.11
N HIS A 26 -21.09 -2.48 -3.11
CA HIS A 26 -22.46 -2.48 -2.57
C HIS A 26 -23.56 -2.26 -3.62
N THR A 27 -23.19 -2.34 -4.90
CA THR A 27 -24.11 -2.20 -6.04
C THR A 27 -25.11 -3.35 -6.07
N GLU A 28 -26.36 -3.03 -6.45
CA GLU A 28 -27.42 -4.01 -6.73
C GLU A 28 -27.91 -3.85 -8.19
N PRO A 29 -27.92 -4.93 -9.00
CA PRO A 29 -27.52 -6.29 -8.67
C PRO A 29 -26.01 -6.42 -8.39
N GLU A 30 -25.63 -7.44 -7.64
CA GLU A 30 -24.22 -7.68 -7.27
C GLU A 30 -23.34 -7.86 -8.52
N ILE A 31 -22.18 -7.20 -8.52
CA ILE A 31 -21.17 -7.38 -9.57
C ILE A 31 -20.45 -8.72 -9.34
N PRO A 32 -20.50 -9.64 -10.31
CA PRO A 32 -19.88 -10.95 -10.16
C PRO A 32 -18.34 -10.85 -10.18
N HIS A 33 -17.68 -11.85 -9.61
CA HIS A 33 -16.22 -12.05 -9.66
C HIS A 33 -15.36 -10.94 -9.03
N ILE A 34 -15.87 -10.16 -8.08
CA ILE A 34 -15.02 -9.30 -7.25
C ILE A 34 -14.10 -10.20 -6.40
N PRO A 35 -12.77 -10.12 -6.53
CA PRO A 35 -11.85 -10.94 -5.76
C PRO A 35 -11.92 -10.64 -4.26
N CYS A 36 -11.82 -11.66 -3.42
CA CYS A 36 -11.82 -11.51 -1.96
C CYS A 36 -13.00 -10.65 -1.44
N ARG A 37 -14.17 -10.73 -2.10
CA ARG A 37 -15.31 -9.86 -1.83
C ARG A 37 -15.76 -9.87 -0.37
N GLY A 38 -15.75 -11.04 0.29
CA GLY A 38 -16.11 -11.15 1.70
C GLY A 38 -15.17 -10.36 2.61
N GLN A 39 -13.86 -10.42 2.36
CA GLN A 39 -12.86 -9.63 3.08
C GLN A 39 -13.00 -8.15 2.78
N LEU A 40 -13.29 -7.77 1.53
CA LEU A 40 -13.57 -6.38 1.17
C LEU A 40 -14.81 -5.84 1.88
N LEU A 41 -15.89 -6.63 1.98
CA LEU A 41 -17.11 -6.23 2.68
C LEU A 41 -16.87 -6.04 4.18
N HIS A 42 -15.95 -6.80 4.77
CA HIS A 42 -15.55 -6.60 6.15
C HIS A 42 -14.77 -5.29 6.33
N LEU A 43 -13.87 -4.95 5.40
CA LEU A 43 -13.08 -3.72 5.45
C LEU A 43 -13.89 -2.47 5.05
N PHE A 44 -14.86 -2.62 4.17
CA PHE A 44 -15.71 -1.56 3.62
C PHE A 44 -17.18 -1.94 3.80
N PRO A 45 -17.70 -1.95 5.04
CA PRO A 45 -19.07 -2.36 5.32
C PRO A 45 -20.09 -1.40 4.70
N ARG A 46 -21.30 -1.92 4.48
CA ARG A 46 -22.41 -1.17 3.89
C ARG A 46 -22.86 -0.06 4.84
N GLY A 47 -23.19 1.10 4.30
CA GLY A 47 -23.60 2.28 5.06
C GLY A 47 -22.46 3.25 5.42
N GLU A 48 -21.20 2.82 5.27
CA GLU A 48 -20.02 3.69 5.46
C GLU A 48 -19.51 4.33 4.16
N GLU A 49 -20.00 3.92 2.99
CA GLU A 49 -19.47 4.34 1.69
C GLU A 49 -19.44 5.86 1.49
N ASN A 50 -20.44 6.57 2.01
CA ASN A 50 -20.56 8.03 1.93
C ASN A 50 -20.03 8.74 3.19
N GLN A 51 -19.64 7.99 4.22
CA GLN A 51 -19.16 8.54 5.50
C GLN A 51 -17.63 8.62 5.54
N ILE A 52 -16.95 7.77 4.77
CA ILE A 52 -15.48 7.72 4.76
C ILE A 52 -14.93 8.88 3.93
N ASN A 53 -14.20 9.76 4.59
CA ASN A 53 -13.46 10.82 3.93
C ASN A 53 -12.15 10.29 3.31
N TYR A 54 -12.24 9.75 2.10
CA TYR A 54 -11.10 9.24 1.33
C TYR A 54 -10.10 10.32 0.89
N VAL A 55 -10.43 11.62 1.05
CA VAL A 55 -9.46 12.70 0.92
C VAL A 55 -8.45 12.65 2.06
N SER A 56 -8.88 12.29 3.27
CA SER A 56 -8.00 12.31 4.45
C SER A 56 -7.01 11.15 4.46
N PRO A 57 -5.68 11.39 4.45
CA PRO A 57 -4.68 10.34 4.59
C PRO A 57 -4.84 9.55 5.90
N SER A 58 -5.16 10.22 7.01
CA SER A 58 -5.29 9.58 8.33
C SER A 58 -6.45 8.60 8.42
N VAL A 59 -7.44 8.72 7.52
CA VAL A 59 -8.58 7.80 7.42
C VAL A 59 -8.32 6.73 6.35
N THR A 60 -7.76 7.14 5.21
CA THR A 60 -7.65 6.28 4.03
C THR A 60 -6.57 5.21 4.20
N PHE A 61 -5.36 5.60 4.61
CA PHE A 61 -4.24 4.67 4.66
C PHE A 61 -4.43 3.53 5.66
N PRO A 62 -4.93 3.74 6.90
CA PRO A 62 -5.21 2.64 7.82
C PRO A 62 -6.24 1.64 7.30
N LYS A 63 -7.19 2.05 6.46
CA LYS A 63 -8.20 1.14 5.90
C LYS A 63 -7.65 0.35 4.71
N PHE A 64 -6.91 1.01 3.82
CA PHE A 64 -6.38 0.37 2.61
C PHE A 64 -5.12 -0.48 2.85
N VAL A 65 -4.36 -0.24 3.93
CA VAL A 65 -3.16 -1.06 4.24
C VAL A 65 -3.52 -2.52 4.50
N GLU A 66 -4.69 -2.80 5.08
CA GLU A 66 -5.16 -4.17 5.34
C GLU A 66 -5.36 -5.00 4.07
N LEU A 67 -5.53 -4.36 2.90
CA LEU A 67 -5.60 -5.06 1.61
C LEU A 67 -4.27 -5.73 1.22
N LEU A 68 -3.16 -5.40 1.88
CA LEU A 68 -1.88 -6.08 1.69
C LEU A 68 -1.94 -7.56 2.14
N ASP A 69 -2.87 -7.93 3.03
CA ASP A 69 -3.13 -9.33 3.40
C ASP A 69 -3.73 -10.11 2.21
N LEU A 70 -4.39 -9.43 1.27
CA LEU A 70 -5.03 -10.02 0.11
C LEU A 70 -4.06 -10.05 -1.09
N GLU A 71 -3.55 -11.23 -1.43
CA GLU A 71 -2.53 -11.41 -2.48
C GLU A 71 -2.89 -10.70 -3.81
N MET A 72 -4.16 -10.75 -4.22
CA MET A 72 -4.60 -10.14 -5.48
C MET A 72 -4.54 -8.59 -5.48
N TYR A 73 -4.53 -7.96 -4.31
CA TYR A 73 -4.49 -6.51 -4.15
C TYR A 73 -3.09 -6.02 -3.78
N ARG A 74 -2.30 -6.85 -3.10
CA ARG A 74 -1.02 -6.52 -2.46
C ARG A 74 -0.07 -5.70 -3.32
N TYR A 75 0.27 -6.18 -4.53
CA TYR A 75 1.21 -5.48 -5.41
C TYR A 75 0.75 -4.06 -5.74
N ASN A 76 -0.52 -3.91 -6.13
CA ASN A 76 -1.09 -2.65 -6.58
C ASN A 76 -1.27 -1.66 -5.40
N VAL A 77 -1.72 -2.16 -4.26
CA VAL A 77 -1.84 -1.34 -3.04
C VAL A 77 -0.46 -0.84 -2.61
N LEU A 78 0.54 -1.73 -2.53
CA LEU A 78 1.90 -1.34 -2.15
C LEU A 78 2.56 -0.38 -3.14
N LEU A 79 2.26 -0.50 -4.43
CA LEU A 79 2.69 0.47 -5.45
C LEU A 79 2.07 1.85 -5.22
N GLY A 80 0.79 1.92 -4.82
CA GLY A 80 0.16 3.18 -4.42
C GLY A 80 0.79 3.77 -3.15
N PHE A 81 1.00 2.94 -2.12
CA PHE A 81 1.72 3.35 -0.90
C PHE A 81 3.13 3.88 -1.20
N THR A 82 3.85 3.24 -2.11
CA THR A 82 5.21 3.63 -2.50
C THR A 82 5.31 5.10 -2.90
N VAL A 83 4.38 5.58 -3.73
CA VAL A 83 4.40 6.98 -4.20
C VAL A 83 3.88 7.98 -3.16
N SER A 84 3.24 7.50 -2.09
CA SER A 84 2.73 8.32 -0.98
C SER A 84 3.73 8.41 0.17
N VAL A 85 4.29 7.29 0.62
CA VAL A 85 5.31 7.23 1.68
C VAL A 85 6.61 7.87 1.20
N GLY A 86 7.02 7.62 -0.05
CA GLY A 86 8.15 8.30 -0.67
C GLY A 86 7.81 9.70 -1.23
N GLY A 87 6.65 10.26 -0.86
CA GLY A 87 6.07 11.49 -1.39
C GLY A 87 6.73 12.79 -0.89
N LEU A 88 6.08 13.91 -1.16
CA LEU A 88 6.63 15.27 -0.93
C LEU A 88 6.04 15.97 0.30
N THR A 89 4.76 15.75 0.61
CA THR A 89 4.09 16.48 1.69
C THR A 89 4.18 15.73 3.02
N GLU A 90 4.47 16.47 4.08
CA GLU A 90 4.71 15.90 5.41
C GLU A 90 3.51 15.11 5.93
N SER A 91 2.29 15.65 5.79
CA SER A 91 1.06 14.98 6.26
C SER A 91 0.81 13.66 5.55
N LEU A 92 0.97 13.62 4.22
CA LEU A 92 0.79 12.40 3.43
C LEU A 92 1.80 11.34 3.83
N VAL A 93 3.09 11.71 3.90
CA VAL A 93 4.18 10.81 4.28
C VAL A 93 3.94 10.29 5.70
N LYS A 94 3.61 11.18 6.65
CA LYS A 94 3.34 10.82 8.05
C LYS A 94 2.27 9.74 8.17
N TYR A 95 1.09 9.95 7.60
CA TYR A 95 -0.04 9.02 7.78
C TYR A 95 0.12 7.73 6.96
N SER A 96 0.67 7.81 5.75
CA SER A 96 0.93 6.61 4.94
C SER A 96 2.05 5.74 5.53
N HIS A 97 3.12 6.35 6.04
CA HIS A 97 4.20 5.65 6.72
C HIS A 97 3.72 5.01 8.03
N ALA A 98 2.98 5.76 8.87
CA ALA A 98 2.45 5.24 10.12
C ALA A 98 1.55 4.03 9.88
N ALA A 99 0.59 4.12 8.96
CA ALA A 99 -0.29 3.00 8.63
C ALA A 99 0.48 1.75 8.14
N LEU A 100 1.50 1.94 7.29
CA LEU A 100 2.31 0.83 6.79
C LEU A 100 3.19 0.22 7.90
N LEU A 101 3.76 1.05 8.78
CA LEU A 101 4.58 0.61 9.89
C LEU A 101 3.75 -0.17 10.92
N ASP A 102 2.62 0.39 11.35
CA ASP A 102 1.70 -0.25 12.30
C ASP A 102 1.22 -1.61 11.78
N TYR A 103 0.90 -1.66 10.47
CA TYR A 103 0.52 -2.89 9.79
C TYR A 103 1.62 -3.96 9.85
N LEU A 104 2.88 -3.58 9.55
CA LEU A 104 4.04 -4.49 9.56
C LEU A 104 4.46 -4.92 10.97
N GLN A 105 4.24 -4.07 11.96
CA GLN A 105 4.62 -4.30 13.36
C GLN A 105 3.60 -5.14 14.14
N HIS A 106 2.48 -5.51 13.52
CA HIS A 106 1.42 -6.23 14.20
C HIS A 106 1.93 -7.60 14.76
N PRO A 107 1.94 -7.80 16.09
CA PRO A 107 2.69 -8.89 16.72
C PRO A 107 2.17 -10.29 16.34
N ALA A 108 0.88 -10.40 16.04
CA ALA A 108 0.25 -11.65 15.62
C ALA A 108 0.39 -11.97 14.12
N LYS A 109 1.08 -11.12 13.35
CA LYS A 109 1.11 -11.16 11.87
C LYS A 109 2.53 -11.02 11.31
N GLN A 110 3.49 -11.75 11.88
CA GLN A 110 4.89 -11.68 11.49
C GLN A 110 5.14 -12.04 10.01
N GLU A 111 4.24 -12.83 9.41
CA GLU A 111 4.25 -13.18 7.98
C GLU A 111 4.10 -11.95 7.06
N ARG A 112 3.52 -10.84 7.55
CA ARG A 112 3.34 -9.56 6.82
C ARG A 112 4.63 -9.06 6.21
N VAL A 113 5.71 -9.14 6.99
CA VAL A 113 7.03 -8.68 6.56
C VAL A 113 7.51 -9.46 5.34
N GLY A 114 7.25 -10.77 5.29
CA GLY A 114 7.67 -11.64 4.19
C GLY A 114 7.09 -11.21 2.85
N TYR A 115 5.76 -11.24 2.73
CA TYR A 115 5.11 -10.94 1.45
C TYR A 115 5.15 -9.47 1.06
N VAL A 116 5.24 -8.53 2.02
CA VAL A 116 5.48 -7.11 1.70
C VAL A 116 6.88 -6.96 1.11
N SER A 117 7.90 -7.60 1.69
CA SER A 117 9.25 -7.58 1.13
C SER A 117 9.32 -8.17 -0.27
N ASP A 118 8.65 -9.31 -0.51
CA ASP A 118 8.56 -9.91 -1.84
C ASP A 118 7.90 -8.97 -2.84
N SER A 119 6.87 -8.24 -2.39
CA SER A 119 6.17 -7.24 -3.20
C SER A 119 7.04 -6.01 -3.48
N ILE A 120 7.86 -5.54 -2.53
CA ILE A 120 8.85 -4.47 -2.75
C ILE A 120 9.84 -4.90 -3.85
N ILE A 121 10.38 -6.11 -3.75
CA ILE A 121 11.32 -6.66 -4.75
C ILE A 121 10.64 -6.76 -6.13
N LEU A 122 9.38 -7.19 -6.17
CA LEU A 122 8.62 -7.30 -7.41
C LEU A 122 8.36 -5.91 -8.04
N ILE A 123 7.98 -4.91 -7.24
CA ILE A 123 7.80 -3.53 -7.70
C ILE A 123 9.12 -2.98 -8.25
N PHE A 124 10.23 -3.16 -7.54
CA PHE A 124 11.54 -2.75 -8.02
C PHE A 124 11.86 -3.39 -9.39
N LYS A 125 11.70 -4.71 -9.51
CA LYS A 125 11.99 -5.44 -10.75
C LYS A 125 11.14 -4.98 -11.94
N LYS A 126 9.85 -4.71 -11.73
CA LYS A 126 8.92 -4.31 -12.80
C LYS A 126 9.06 -2.85 -13.24
N ASN A 127 9.63 -2.00 -12.40
CA ASN A 127 9.69 -0.55 -12.63
C ASN A 127 11.14 -0.05 -12.76
N GLN A 128 12.09 -0.93 -13.10
CA GLN A 128 13.47 -0.53 -13.36
C GLN A 128 13.49 0.58 -14.42
N LYS A 129 14.14 1.71 -14.09
CA LYS A 129 14.23 2.94 -14.91
C LYS A 129 12.98 3.84 -14.90
N ASP A 130 11.93 3.54 -14.14
CA ASP A 130 10.88 4.52 -13.86
C ASP A 130 11.18 5.25 -12.55
N ASP A 131 11.87 6.38 -12.66
CA ASP A 131 12.25 7.21 -11.52
C ASP A 131 11.05 7.66 -10.68
N ARG A 132 9.85 7.75 -11.27
CA ARG A 132 8.62 8.13 -10.57
C ARG A 132 8.17 7.06 -9.58
N VAL A 133 8.65 5.83 -9.72
CA VAL A 133 8.38 4.70 -8.82
C VAL A 133 9.62 4.35 -8.01
N ILE A 134 10.79 4.22 -8.65
CA ILE A 134 12.01 3.75 -8.00
C ILE A 134 12.49 4.73 -6.93
N ILE A 135 12.49 6.04 -7.19
CA ILE A 135 12.96 7.02 -6.19
C ILE A 135 12.05 6.98 -4.95
N PRO A 136 10.71 7.06 -5.06
CA PRO A 136 9.84 6.89 -3.90
C PRO A 136 9.96 5.53 -3.20
N LEU A 137 10.14 4.44 -3.96
CA LEU A 137 10.34 3.10 -3.41
C LEU A 137 11.58 3.02 -2.53
N MET A 138 12.69 3.62 -2.98
CA MET A 138 13.94 3.68 -2.23
C MET A 138 13.79 4.51 -0.96
N LYS A 139 13.08 5.65 -1.02
CA LYS A 139 12.77 6.48 0.15
C LYS A 139 11.92 5.72 1.18
N MET A 140 10.82 5.11 0.73
CA MET A 140 9.95 4.30 1.58
C MET A 140 10.72 3.16 2.24
N THR A 141 11.52 2.43 1.46
CA THR A 141 12.34 1.32 1.97
C THR A 141 13.34 1.81 3.01
N SER A 142 14.01 2.93 2.75
CA SER A 142 14.94 3.55 3.71
C SER A 142 14.24 3.89 5.03
N GLN A 143 13.07 4.51 4.97
CA GLN A 143 12.28 4.84 6.17
C GLN A 143 11.91 3.58 6.98
N LEU A 144 11.43 2.54 6.29
CA LEU A 144 11.09 1.26 6.92
C LEU A 144 12.32 0.56 7.54
N LEU A 145 13.49 0.70 6.93
CA LEU A 145 14.75 0.15 7.42
C LEU A 145 15.30 0.90 8.64
N THR A 146 15.09 2.22 8.70
CA THR A 146 15.50 3.03 9.86
C THR A 146 14.60 2.83 11.07
N GLY A 147 13.37 2.35 10.88
CA GLY A 147 12.51 1.90 11.97
C GLY A 147 13.04 0.61 12.58
N GLU A 148 13.19 0.56 13.92
CA GLU A 148 13.80 -0.57 14.65
C GLU A 148 13.11 -1.94 14.45
N ALA A 149 11.94 -1.96 13.80
CA ALA A 149 11.04 -3.09 13.77
C ALA A 149 11.15 -4.04 12.58
N VAL A 150 11.75 -3.63 11.45
CA VAL A 150 11.80 -4.50 10.27
C VAL A 150 13.22 -5.01 10.05
N ARG A 151 13.67 -5.94 10.91
CA ARG A 151 14.92 -6.69 10.71
C ARG A 151 14.59 -8.11 10.21
N SER A 152 14.32 -8.24 8.91
CA SER A 152 14.05 -9.52 8.26
C SER A 152 15.14 -9.87 7.23
N LYS A 153 15.38 -11.18 7.01
CA LYS A 153 16.27 -11.70 5.95
C LYS A 153 15.92 -11.14 4.58
N SER A 154 14.65 -10.85 4.31
CA SER A 154 14.16 -10.27 3.07
C SER A 154 14.69 -8.85 2.81
N LEU A 155 14.90 -8.06 3.88
CA LEU A 155 15.48 -6.72 3.79
C LEU A 155 16.99 -6.77 3.57
N LEU A 156 17.67 -7.76 4.13
CA LEU A 156 19.06 -8.04 3.79
C LEU A 156 19.17 -8.40 2.29
N GLN A 157 18.24 -9.22 1.77
CA GLN A 157 18.15 -9.54 0.34
C GLN A 157 17.97 -8.28 -0.52
N LEU A 158 17.14 -7.33 -0.06
CA LEU A 158 16.90 -6.06 -0.74
C LEU A 158 18.16 -5.18 -0.72
N CYS A 159 18.83 -5.04 0.43
CA CYS A 159 20.11 -4.33 0.53
C CYS A 159 21.18 -4.94 -0.38
N ILE A 160 21.33 -6.28 -0.36
CA ILE A 160 22.25 -7.01 -1.24
C ILE A 160 21.90 -6.74 -2.72
N PHE A 161 20.61 -6.79 -3.06
CA PHE A 161 20.16 -6.56 -4.44
C PHE A 161 20.43 -5.12 -4.91
N LEU A 162 20.21 -4.13 -4.05
CA LEU A 162 20.51 -2.71 -4.33
C LEU A 162 22.02 -2.46 -4.45
N CYS A 163 22.85 -3.10 -3.64
CA CYS A 163 24.30 -2.95 -3.70
C CYS A 163 24.97 -3.66 -4.90
N HIS A 164 24.38 -4.74 -5.42
CA HIS A 164 25.02 -5.56 -6.47
C HIS A 164 24.50 -5.34 -7.90
N LYS A 165 23.36 -4.65 -8.11
CA LYS A 165 22.77 -4.47 -9.45
C LYS A 165 22.89 -3.06 -10.06
N PHE A 166 23.42 -2.08 -9.36
CA PHE A 166 23.81 -0.81 -9.97
C PHE A 166 25.29 -0.86 -10.35
N PRO A 167 25.65 -0.97 -11.64
CA PRO A 167 27.00 -0.57 -12.03
C PRO A 167 27.11 0.95 -11.81
N LEU A 168 28.23 1.36 -11.22
CA LEU A 168 28.69 2.76 -11.25
C LEU A 168 28.75 3.28 -12.68
#